data_AF-B8DLW7-F1
#
_entry.id   AF-B8DLW7-F1
#
_cell.length_a   1.000
_cell.length_b   1.000
_cell.length_c   1.000
_cell.angle_alpha   90.00
_cell.angle_beta   90.00
_cell.angle_gamma   90.00
#
_symmetry.space_group_name_H-M   'P 1'
#
loop_
_entity.id
_entity.type
_entity.pdbx_description
1 polymer ?
#
loop_
_entity_poly.entity_id
_entity_poly.type
_entity_poly.pdbx_seq_one_letter_code
_entity_poly.pdbx_strand_id
1 'polypeptide(L)'
;MPDSLSLLDMALQLGERELGALAAGDVEAADSASRERAELVEMAWSRRNPAALNDLRDKLLRLQCLQGRLTEEARRLHDNIRSQLQQTRRESQRLTGYRQATRSTPLTITLGRGQV
;
A
#
# COMPACT_ATOMS: atom_id res chain seq x y z
N MET A 1 34.35 0.71 6.00
CA MET A 1 33.10 1.52 6.07
C MET A 1 32.71 1.87 4.65
N PRO A 2 31.43 1.69 4.25
CA PRO A 2 30.99 1.98 2.88
C PRO A 2 31.08 3.48 2.58
N ASP A 3 31.44 3.79 1.34
CA ASP A 3 31.49 5.16 0.81
C ASP A 3 30.10 5.65 0.35
N SER A 4 30.01 6.93 0.00
CA SER A 4 28.76 7.58 -0.42
C SER A 4 28.07 6.88 -1.59
N LEU A 5 28.84 6.45 -2.60
CA LEU A 5 28.29 5.80 -3.79
C LEU A 5 27.73 4.41 -3.48
N SER A 6 28.43 3.63 -2.64
CA SER A 6 27.98 2.31 -2.19
C SER A 6 26.72 2.43 -1.33
N LEU A 7 26.63 3.44 -0.47
CA LEU A 7 25.44 3.73 0.32
C LEU A 7 24.21 4.03 -0.57
N LEU A 8 24.39 4.80 -1.64
CA LEU A 8 23.30 5.06 -2.61
C LEU A 8 22.91 3.81 -3.42
N ASP A 9 23.85 2.92 -3.73
CA ASP A 9 23.53 1.64 -4.37
C ASP A 9 22.69 0.74 -3.47
N MET A 10 23.03 0.66 -2.18
CA MET A 10 22.22 -0.06 -1.20
C MET A 10 20.83 0.58 -1.04
N ALA A 11 20.75 1.92 -1.04
CA ALA A 11 19.47 2.64 -1.00
C ALA A 11 18.58 2.33 -2.23
N LEU A 12 19.17 2.25 -3.43
CA LEU A 12 18.46 1.85 -4.64
C LEU A 12 17.93 0.41 -4.55
N GLN A 13 18.74 -0.52 -4.03
CA GLN A 13 18.31 -1.91 -3.82
C GLN A 13 17.15 -2.01 -2.84
N LEU A 14 17.18 -1.26 -1.73
CA LEU A 14 16.07 -1.21 -0.78
C LEU A 14 14.82 -0.61 -1.41
N GLY A 15 14.94 0.40 -2.27
CA GLY A 15 13.77 0.98 -2.94
C GLY A 15 13.13 0.02 -3.96
N GLU A 16 13.89 -0.86 -4.61
CA GLU A 16 13.30 -1.94 -5.43
C GLU A 16 12.59 -2.99 -4.55
N ARG A 17 13.10 -3.28 -3.34
CA ARG A 17 12.39 -4.14 -2.38
C ARG A 17 11.11 -3.49 -1.86
N GLU A 18 11.16 -2.19 -1.57
CA GLU A 18 10.01 -1.38 -1.17
C GLU A 18 8.92 -1.41 -2.25
N LEU A 19 9.29 -1.27 -3.53
CA LEU A 19 8.37 -1.44 -4.66
C LEU A 19 7.74 -2.83 -4.70
N GLY A 20 8.53 -3.88 -4.52
CA GLY A 20 8.04 -5.26 -4.48
C GLY A 20 7.02 -5.48 -3.35
N ALA A 21 7.31 -4.94 -2.17
CA ALA A 21 6.42 -5.01 -1.01
C ALA A 21 5.10 -4.25 -1.25
N LEU A 22 5.17 -3.02 -1.81
CA LEU A 22 3.97 -2.26 -2.19
C LEU A 22 3.13 -3.01 -3.22
N ALA A 23 3.74 -3.61 -4.22
CA ALA A 23 3.03 -4.40 -5.23
C ALA A 23 2.35 -5.65 -4.64
N ALA A 24 2.97 -6.24 -3.62
CA ALA A 24 2.41 -7.37 -2.87
C ALA A 24 1.35 -6.95 -1.82
N GLY A 25 1.19 -5.65 -1.56
CA GLY A 25 0.33 -5.14 -0.49
C GLY A 25 0.91 -5.30 0.92
N ASP A 26 2.18 -5.67 1.05
CA ASP A 26 2.88 -5.79 2.32
C ASP A 26 3.39 -4.41 2.77
N VAL A 27 2.51 -3.68 3.47
CA VAL A 27 2.79 -2.31 3.92
C VAL A 27 3.87 -2.27 5.01
N GLU A 28 3.98 -3.31 5.84
CA GLU A 28 4.97 -3.38 6.92
C GLU A 28 6.38 -3.54 6.34
N ALA A 29 6.57 -4.47 5.40
CA ALA A 29 7.84 -4.63 4.71
C ALA A 29 8.23 -3.38 3.90
N ALA A 30 7.25 -2.74 3.26
CA ALA A 30 7.47 -1.49 2.53
C ALA A 30 7.96 -0.37 3.47
N ASP A 31 7.29 -0.15 4.61
CA ASP A 31 7.67 0.88 5.59
C ASP A 31 9.06 0.62 6.19
N SER A 32 9.37 -0.64 6.56
CA SER A 32 10.69 -1.00 7.05
C SER A 32 11.80 -0.71 6.04
N ALA A 33 11.61 -1.10 4.77
CA ALA A 33 12.57 -0.84 3.71
C ALA A 33 12.73 0.67 3.42
N SER A 34 11.63 1.43 3.50
CA SER A 34 11.61 2.88 3.28
C SER A 34 12.45 3.61 4.34
N ARG A 35 12.31 3.24 5.61
CA ARG A 35 13.08 3.82 6.73
C ARG A 35 14.57 3.56 6.59
N GLU A 36 14.96 2.31 6.35
CA GLU A 36 16.36 1.93 6.15
C GLU A 36 16.96 2.64 4.93
N ARG A 37 16.19 2.75 3.83
CA ARG A 37 16.60 3.50 2.65
C ARG A 37 16.85 4.98 2.96
N ALA A 38 15.98 5.62 3.74
CA ALA A 38 16.14 7.02 4.12
C ALA A 38 17.43 7.24 4.93
N GLU A 39 17.74 6.35 5.88
CA GLU A 39 18.98 6.38 6.65
C GLU A 39 20.22 6.28 5.75
N LEU A 40 20.21 5.36 4.78
CA LEU A 40 21.33 5.21 3.83
C LEU A 40 21.53 6.44 2.96
N VAL A 41 20.45 7.09 2.51
CA VAL A 41 20.54 8.32 1.71
C VAL A 41 21.15 9.46 2.53
N GLU A 42 20.74 9.64 3.79
CA GLU A 42 21.31 10.63 4.68
C GLU A 42 22.80 10.35 5.00
N MET A 43 23.14 9.09 5.26
CA MET A 43 24.53 8.67 5.42
C MET A 43 25.36 8.91 4.16
N ALA A 44 24.81 8.64 2.98
CA ALA A 44 25.50 8.90 1.72
C ALA A 44 25.73 10.40 1.51
N TRP A 45 24.75 11.25 1.84
CA TRP A 45 24.83 12.69 1.66
C TRP A 45 25.88 13.35 2.58
N SER A 46 25.94 12.92 3.84
CA SER A 46 26.94 13.37 4.81
C SER A 46 28.37 12.96 4.43
N ARG A 47 28.53 11.85 3.69
CA ARG A 47 29.84 11.31 3.26
C ARG A 47 30.19 11.62 1.81
N ARG A 48 29.46 12.52 1.14
CA ARG A 48 29.65 12.81 -0.28
C ARG A 48 31.09 13.24 -0.58
N ASN A 49 31.65 12.71 -1.66
CA ASN A 49 32.99 13.04 -2.11
C ASN A 49 32.91 14.06 -3.28
N PRO A 50 33.49 15.27 -3.15
CA PRO A 50 33.53 16.26 -4.23
C PRO A 50 34.18 15.77 -5.52
N ALA A 51 35.10 14.80 -5.45
CA ALA A 51 35.73 14.22 -6.63
C ALA A 51 34.79 13.30 -7.43
N ALA A 52 33.67 12.86 -6.85
CA ALA A 52 32.74 11.89 -7.44
C ALA A 52 31.34 12.49 -7.67
N LEU A 53 31.24 13.82 -7.88
CA LEU A 53 29.95 14.51 -7.98
C LEU A 53 29.10 14.07 -9.17
N ASN A 54 29.72 13.69 -10.29
CA ASN A 54 28.98 13.19 -11.46
C ASN A 54 28.30 11.85 -11.14
N ASP A 55 29.04 10.89 -10.59
CA ASP A 55 28.49 9.59 -10.20
C ASP A 55 27.43 9.72 -9.11
N LEU A 56 27.66 10.63 -8.15
CA LEU A 56 26.69 10.96 -7.10
C LEU A 56 25.39 11.49 -7.71
N ARG A 57 25.48 12.45 -8.64
CA ARG A 57 24.33 13.02 -9.36
C ARG A 57 23.55 11.93 -10.10
N ASP A 58 24.24 11.05 -10.82
CA ASP A 58 23.58 10.01 -11.60
C ASP A 58 22.82 9.03 -10.70
N LYS A 59 23.37 8.66 -9.54
CA LYS A 59 22.66 7.83 -8.56
C LYS A 59 21.47 8.55 -7.92
N LEU A 60 21.60 9.84 -7.62
CA LEU A 60 20.48 10.65 -7.09
C LEU A 60 19.33 10.78 -8.11
N LEU A 61 19.63 10.92 -9.40
CA LEU A 61 18.61 10.90 -10.45
C LEU A 61 17.88 9.56 -10.51
N ARG A 62 18.61 8.44 -10.37
CA ARG A 62 17.98 7.11 -10.28
C ARG A 62 17.07 6.99 -9.06
N LEU A 63 17.50 7.48 -7.89
CA LEU A 63 16.67 7.51 -6.68
C LEU A 63 15.41 8.38 -6.86
N GLN A 64 15.52 9.50 -7.56
CA GLN A 64 14.37 10.34 -7.89
C GLN A 64 13.35 9.59 -8.77
N CYS A 65 13.81 8.92 -9.82
CA CYS A 65 12.95 8.10 -10.67
C CYS A 65 12.29 6.97 -9.86
N LEU A 66 13.04 6.33 -8.97
CA LEU A 66 12.54 5.29 -8.08
C LEU A 66 11.47 5.83 -7.11
N GLN A 67 11.69 7.00 -6.52
CA GLN A 67 10.70 7.67 -5.66
C GLN A 67 9.39 7.98 -6.41
N GLY A 68 9.48 8.32 -7.70
CA GLY A 68 8.30 8.48 -8.57
C GLY A 68 7.50 7.19 -8.68
N ARG A 69 8.16 6.06 -8.99
CA ARG A 69 7.54 4.72 -9.06
C ARG A 69 6.91 4.31 -7.72
N LEU A 70 7.64 4.51 -6.62
CA LEU A 70 7.15 4.20 -5.26
C LEU A 70 5.87 4.97 -4.93
N THR A 71 5.85 6.26 -5.25
CA THR A 71 4.69 7.13 -5.01
C THR A 71 3.48 6.67 -5.82
N GLU A 72 3.69 6.27 -7.08
CA GLU A 72 2.62 5.77 -7.93
C GLU A 72 2.06 4.43 -7.42
N GLU A 73 2.92 3.47 -7.08
CA GLU A 73 2.49 2.17 -6.53
C GLU A 73 1.79 2.32 -5.17
N ALA A 74 2.28 3.19 -4.29
CA ALA A 74 1.62 3.47 -3.02
C ALA A 74 0.20 4.05 -3.22
N ARG A 75 0.02 4.95 -4.19
CA ARG A 75 -1.31 5.47 -4.56
C ARG A 75 -2.22 4.38 -5.09
N ARG A 76 -1.71 3.52 -5.98
CA ARG A 76 -2.45 2.38 -6.54
C ARG A 76 -2.91 1.43 -5.43
N LEU A 77 -2.01 1.06 -4.52
CA LEU A 77 -2.33 0.20 -3.38
C LEU A 77 -3.38 0.84 -2.47
N HIS A 78 -3.21 2.12 -2.12
CA HIS A 78 -4.17 2.86 -1.32
C HIS A 78 -5.57 2.89 -1.96
N ASP A 79 -5.64 3.15 -3.27
CA ASP A 79 -6.91 3.15 -4.01
C ASP A 79 -7.57 1.77 -4.07
N ASN A 80 -6.77 0.72 -4.20
CA ASN A 80 -7.24 -0.66 -4.16
C ASN A 80 -7.85 -0.99 -2.79
N ILE A 81 -7.11 -0.75 -1.70
CA ILE A 81 -7.60 -0.96 -0.32
C ILE A 81 -8.88 -0.18 -0.07
N ARG A 82 -8.93 1.09 -0.48
CA ARG A 82 -10.14 1.93 -0.36
C ARG A 82 -11.33 1.33 -1.10
N SER A 83 -11.14 0.86 -2.33
CA SER A 83 -12.18 0.21 -3.12
C SER A 83 -12.70 -1.07 -2.46
N GLN A 84 -11.79 -1.93 -1.99
CA GLN A 84 -12.12 -3.17 -1.27
C GLN A 84 -12.95 -2.89 -0.01
N LEU A 85 -12.54 -1.90 0.80
CA LEU A 85 -13.30 -1.49 1.99
C LEU A 85 -14.71 -1.00 1.66
N GLN A 86 -14.86 -0.22 0.58
CA GLN A 86 -16.18 0.22 0.13
C GLN A 86 -17.06 -0.94 -0.34
N GLN A 87 -16.50 -1.89 -1.08
CA GLN A 87 -17.21 -3.09 -1.52
C GLN A 87 -17.65 -3.94 -0.32
N THR A 88 -16.77 -4.20 0.63
CA THR A 88 -17.09 -4.96 1.85
C THR A 88 -18.19 -4.30 2.68
N ARG A 89 -18.19 -2.96 2.78
CA ARG A 89 -19.26 -2.20 3.47
C ARG A 89 -20.61 -2.35 2.75
N ARG A 90 -20.63 -2.20 1.43
CA ARG A 90 -21.85 -2.38 0.61
C ARG A 90 -22.38 -3.80 0.75
N GLU A 91 -21.50 -4.80 0.72
CA GLU A 91 -21.90 -6.19 0.85
C GLU A 91 -22.47 -6.51 2.24
N SER A 92 -21.83 -6.01 3.29
CA SER A 92 -22.33 -6.11 4.66
C SER A 92 -23.73 -5.47 4.81
N GLN A 93 -23.95 -4.32 4.18
CA GLN A 93 -25.25 -3.65 4.20
C GLN A 93 -26.31 -4.46 3.44
N ARG A 94 -25.96 -5.01 2.27
CA ARG A 94 -26.84 -5.88 1.48
C ARG A 94 -27.26 -7.13 2.25
N LEU A 95 -26.30 -7.82 2.86
CA LEU A 95 -26.55 -9.01 3.69
C LEU A 95 -27.44 -8.69 4.91
N THR A 96 -27.24 -7.52 5.52
CA THR A 96 -28.09 -7.04 6.62
C THR A 96 -29.53 -6.82 6.15
N GLY A 97 -29.71 -6.19 4.98
CA GLY A 97 -31.03 -6.03 4.37
C GLY A 97 -31.74 -7.35 4.08
N TYR A 98 -31.02 -8.33 3.52
CA TYR A 98 -31.57 -9.68 3.31
C TYR A 98 -31.99 -10.35 4.62
N ARG A 99 -31.15 -10.29 5.65
CA ARG A 99 -31.47 -10.83 6.98
C ARG A 99 -32.71 -10.15 7.59
N GLN A 100 -32.90 -8.86 7.36
CA GLN A 100 -34.08 -8.15 7.86
C GLN A 100 -35.35 -8.58 7.13
N ALA A 101 -35.31 -8.70 5.81
CA ALA A 101 -36.44 -9.14 4.99
C ALA A 101 -36.89 -10.58 5.29
N THR A 102 -35.96 -11.49 5.59
CA THR A 102 -36.28 -12.87 5.98
C THR A 102 -36.81 -13.00 7.41
N ARG A 103 -36.55 -12.03 8.30
CA ARG A 103 -37.12 -12.00 9.66
C ARG A 103 -38.53 -11.42 9.69
N SER A 104 -38.90 -10.56 8.75
CA SER A 104 -40.19 -9.85 8.74
C SER A 104 -41.34 -10.61 8.07
N THR A 105 -41.19 -11.90 7.75
CA THR A 105 -42.27 -12.72 7.19
C THR A 105 -42.73 -13.82 8.15
N PRO A 106 -43.55 -13.51 9.18
CA PRO A 106 -44.55 -14.46 9.64
C PRO A 106 -45.68 -14.45 8.60
N LEU A 107 -45.77 -15.50 7.78
CA LEU A 107 -47.00 -15.80 7.04
C LEU A 107 -48.05 -16.23 8.06
N THR A 108 -48.73 -15.27 8.68
CA THR A 108 -49.99 -15.55 9.39
C THR A 108 -51.04 -15.82 8.33
N ILE A 109 -51.15 -17.07 7.89
CA ILE A 109 -52.29 -17.54 7.10
C ILE A 109 -53.45 -17.68 8.09
N THR A 110 -54.26 -16.63 8.22
CA THR A 110 -55.56 -16.72 8.89
C THR A 110 -56.51 -17.52 7.97
N LEU A 111 -56.56 -18.84 8.18
CA LEU A 111 -57.64 -19.67 7.66
C LEU A 111 -58.95 -19.21 8.33
N GLY A 112 -59.74 -18.44 7.58
CA GLY A 112 -61.07 -18.01 8.01
C GLY A 112 -61.91 -19.21 8.41
N ARG A 113 -62.35 -19.22 9.68
CA ARG A 113 -63.42 -20.09 10.17
C ARG A 113 -64.67 -19.85 9.33
N GLY A 114 -64.97 -20.78 8.42
CA GLY A 114 -66.32 -20.97 7.91
C GLY A 114 -67.15 -21.71 8.97
N GLN A 115 -68.09 -21.00 9.60
CA GLN A 115 -69.27 -21.61 10.22
C GLN A 115 -70.28 -21.89 9.11
N VAL A 116 -70.74 -23.15 8.96
CA VAL A 116 -72.12 -23.64 9.13
C VAL A 116 -72.05 -25.16 9.28
#